data_AF-A0A958YJZ6-F1
#
_entry.id   AF-A0A958YJZ6-F1
#
_cell.length_a   1.000
_cell.length_b   1.000
_cell.length_c   1.000
_cell.angle_alpha   90.00
_cell.angle_beta   90.00
_cell.angle_gamma   90.00
#
_symmetry.space_group_name_H-M   'P 1'
#
loop_
_entity.id
_entity.type
_entity.pdbx_description
1 polymer ?
#
loop_
_entity_poly.entity_id
_entity_poly.type
_entity_poly.pdbx_seq_one_letter_code
_entity_poly.pdbx_strand_id
1 'polypeptide(L)' 'NTLVADVPSQFGSYNPENFDKEYDGAVPASRALSRSLNVPAVRMLQEFGLDRFHHYLEALKL' A
#
# COMPACT_ATOMS: atom_id res chain seq x y z
N ASN A 1 -11.28 6.18 -11.63
CA ASN A 1 -10.61 6.83 -10.48
C ASN A 1 -10.79 5.91 -9.28
N THR A 2 -9.86 4.97 -9.07
CA THR A 2 -9.96 3.99 -7.98
C THR A 2 -9.62 4.66 -6.65
N LEU A 3 -10.42 4.43 -5.62
CA LEU A 3 -10.13 4.87 -4.26
C LEU A 3 -9.43 3.74 -3.51
N VAL A 4 -8.45 4.10 -2.70
CA VAL A 4 -7.76 3.21 -1.76
C VAL A 4 -7.85 3.82 -0.36
N ALA A 5 -7.93 2.96 0.64
CA ALA A 5 -8.07 3.40 2.01
C ALA A 5 -6.70 3.61 2.66
N ASP A 6 -6.52 4.81 3.20
CA ASP A 6 -5.41 5.26 4.03
C ASP A 6 -5.94 5.55 5.44
N VAL A 7 -6.06 4.49 6.24
CA VAL A 7 -6.61 4.51 7.60
C VAL A 7 -5.76 3.59 8.49
N PRO A 8 -5.71 3.80 9.82
CA PRO A 8 -5.01 2.90 10.73
C PRO A 8 -5.39 1.44 10.46
N SER A 9 -4.39 0.63 10.14
CA SER A 9 -4.58 -0.75 9.67
C SER A 9 -3.53 -1.66 10.28
N GLN A 10 -3.90 -2.90 10.58
CA GLN A 10 -3.02 -3.93 11.11
C GLN A 10 -3.01 -5.13 10.16
N PHE A 11 -1.82 -5.59 9.79
CA PHE A 11 -1.58 -6.71 8.89
C PHE A 11 -0.78 -7.79 9.65
N GLY A 12 -1.49 -8.69 10.33
CA GLY A 12 -0.85 -9.62 11.27
C GLY A 12 -0.22 -8.88 12.45
N SER A 13 1.09 -9.05 12.66
CA SER A 13 1.84 -8.31 13.68
C SER A 13 2.38 -6.95 13.21
N TYR A 14 2.22 -6.61 11.92
CA TYR A 14 2.75 -5.39 11.34
C TYR A 14 1.70 -4.27 11.28
N ASN A 15 2.08 -3.09 11.76
CA ASN A 15 1.26 -1.87 11.75
C ASN A 15 2.00 -0.82 10.91
N PRO A 16 1.71 -0.68 9.60
CA PRO A 16 2.33 0.35 8.78
C PRO A 16 1.85 1.73 9.19
N GLU A 17 2.74 2.71 9.08
CA GLU A 17 2.46 4.13 9.26
C GLU A 17 2.96 4.90 8.04
N ASN A 18 2.26 5.97 7.66
CA ASN A 18 2.76 6.93 6.69
C ASN A 18 3.95 7.70 7.29
N PHE A 19 4.80 8.27 6.42
CA PHE A 19 5.99 9.00 6.85
C PHE A 19 5.68 10.14 7.83
N ASP A 20 4.58 10.86 7.59
CA ASP A 20 4.07 11.96 8.42
C ASP A 20 3.19 11.50 9.60
N LYS A 21 2.92 10.19 9.72
CA LYS A 21 2.04 9.56 10.72
C LYS A 21 0.59 10.06 10.69
N GLU A 22 0.18 10.69 9.58
CA GLU A 22 -1.20 11.09 9.33
C GLU A 22 -1.91 10.10 8.40
N TYR A 23 -3.24 10.19 8.35
CA TYR A 23 -4.09 9.30 7.56
C TYR A 23 -5.14 10.14 6.82
N ASP A 24 -5.21 9.98 5.49
CA ASP A 24 -6.06 10.77 4.61
C ASP A 24 -7.48 10.18 4.40
N GLY A 25 -7.76 8.98 4.91
CA GLY A 25 -9.02 8.28 4.68
C GLY A 25 -9.10 7.67 3.28
N ALA A 26 -10.20 7.89 2.55
CA ALA A 26 -10.34 7.38 1.19
C ALA A 26 -9.63 8.30 0.18
N VAL A 27 -8.52 7.84 -0.41
CA VAL A 27 -7.70 8.62 -1.34
C VAL A 27 -7.70 8.05 -2.75
N PRO A 28 -7.65 8.88 -3.81
CA PRO A 28 -7.41 8.38 -5.15
C PRO A 28 -6.07 7.63 -5.23
N ALA A 29 -6.04 6.47 -5.90
CA ALA A 29 -4.83 5.64 -6.03
C ALA A 29 -3.64 6.42 -6.63
N SER A 30 -3.90 7.32 -7.58
CA SER A 30 -2.88 8.20 -8.15
C SER A 30 -2.26 9.17 -7.14
N ARG A 31 -3.07 9.68 -6.19
CA ARG A 31 -2.60 10.56 -5.12
C ARG A 31 -1.82 9.78 -4.07
N ALA A 32 -2.29 8.60 -3.69
CA ALA A 32 -1.56 7.71 -2.77
C ALA A 32 -0.16 7.40 -3.32
N LEU A 33 -0.06 7.08 -4.62
CA LEU A 33 1.21 6.86 -5.29
C LEU A 33 2.09 8.11 -5.33
N SER A 34 1.54 9.27 -5.72
CA SER A 34 2.33 10.52 -5.78
C SER A 34 2.85 10.99 -4.42
N ARG A 35 2.12 10.69 -3.35
CA ARG A 35 2.51 11.00 -1.96
C ARG A 35 3.37 9.91 -1.33
N SER A 36 3.58 8.77 -2.00
CA SER A 36 4.29 7.60 -1.45
C SER A 36 3.71 7.14 -0.10
N LEU A 37 2.38 7.09 0.02
CA LEU A 37 1.71 6.64 1.25
C LEU A 37 1.94 5.14 1.47
N ASN A 38 2.44 4.78 2.65
CA ASN A 38 2.82 3.41 2.99
C ASN A 38 1.61 2.52 3.29
N VAL A 39 0.64 3.04 4.03
CA VAL A 39 -0.55 2.29 4.47
C VAL A 39 -1.37 1.77 3.27
N PRO A 40 -1.76 2.60 2.28
CA PRO A 40 -2.45 2.11 1.10
C PRO A 40 -1.55 1.21 0.23
N ALA A 41 -0.23 1.41 0.22
CA ALA A 41 0.68 0.53 -0.53
C ALA A 41 0.71 -0.90 0.05
N VAL A 42 0.82 -1.05 1.37
CA VAL A 42 0.78 -2.36 2.05
C VAL A 42 -0.58 -3.03 1.88
N ARG A 43 -1.67 -2.25 1.93
CA ARG A 43 -3.02 -2.75 1.66
C ARG A 43 -3.15 -3.31 0.24
N MET A 44 -2.72 -2.54 -0.76
CA MET A 44 -2.73 -2.99 -2.15
C MET A 44 -1.86 -4.22 -2.37
N LEU A 45 -0.70 -4.31 -1.70
CA LEU A 45 0.13 -5.51 -1.73
C LEU A 45 -0.59 -6.74 -1.17
N GLN A 46 -1.33 -6.60 -0.06
CA GLN A 46 -2.13 -7.68 0.51
C GLN A 46 -3.24 -8.12 -0.46
N GLU A 47 -3.95 -7.17 -1.07
CA GLU A 47 -5.00 -7.45 -2.05
C GLU A 47 -4.44 -8.10 -3.33
N PHE A 48 -3.29 -7.62 -3.80
CA PHE A 48 -2.61 -8.16 -4.98
C PHE A 48 -2.02 -9.55 -4.73
N GLY A 49 -1.57 -9.83 -3.50
CA GLY A 49 -1.01 -11.11 -3.07
C GLY A 49 0.51 -11.18 -3.20
N LEU A 50 1.16 -11.68 -2.14
CA LEU A 50 2.62 -11.72 -2.01
C LEU A 50 3.31 -12.60 -3.07
N ASP A 51 2.80 -13.80 -3.33
CA ASP A 51 3.43 -14.72 -4.28
C ASP A 51 3.47 -14.13 -5.69
N ARG A 52 2.37 -13.48 -6.11
CA ARG A 52 2.30 -12.79 -7.40
C ARG A 52 3.25 -11.59 -7.44
N PHE A 53 3.29 -10.79 -6.37
CA PHE A 53 4.19 -9.64 -6.31
C PHE A 53 5.66 -10.07 -6.38
N HIS A 54 6.03 -11.10 -5.62
CA HIS A 54 7.38 -11.66 -5.63
C HIS A 54 7.77 -12.14 -7.02
N HIS A 55 6.89 -12.91 -7.69
CA HIS A 55 7.14 -13.36 -9.06
C HIS A 55 7.36 -12.19 -10.04
N TYR A 56 6.63 -11.09 -9.87
CA TYR A 56 6.83 -9.88 -10.69
C TYR A 56 8.20 -9.24 -10.44
N LEU A 57 8.67 -9.20 -9.19
CA LEU A 57 10.00 -8.69 -8.87
C LEU A 57 11.10 -9.55 -9.49
N GLU A 58 10.99 -10.88 -9.38
CA GLU A 58 11.92 -11.83 -10.04
C GLU A 58 11.94 -11.63 -11.56
N ALA A 59 10.78 -11.46 -12.19
CA ALA A 59 10.68 -11.21 -13.62
C ALA A 59 11.32 -9.87 -14.05
N LEU A 60 11.27 -8.85 -13.18
CA LEU A 60 11.96 -7.58 -13.35
C LEU A 60 13.46 -7.65 -13.04
N LYS A 61 13.95 -8.80 -12.54
CA LYS A 61 15.33 -9.02 -12.10
C LYS A 61 15.75 -8.09 -10.95
N LEU A 62 14.82 -7.83 -10.03
CA LEU A 62 15.05 -7.09 -8.78
C LEU A 62 15.42 -8.03 -7.63
#